data_AF-A0A973WHG0-F1
#
_entry.id   AF-A0A973WHG0-F1
#
_cell.length_a   1.000
_cell.length_b   1.000
_cell.length_c   1.000
_cell.angle_alpha   90.00
_cell.angle_beta   90.00
_cell.angle_gamma   90.00
#
_symmetry.space_group_name_H-M   'P 1'
#
loop_
_entity.id
_entity.type
_entity.pdbx_description
1 polymer ?
#
loop_
_entity_poly.entity_id
_entity_poly.type
_entity_poly.pdbx_seq_one_letter_code
_entity_poly.pdbx_strand_id
1 'polypeptide(L)'
;MRYADEITLARKAVLTVEGKTLKADLKGSGMSFNDFWEEADFTVIEDAYRRASRVISPDLSRTYAEHLADKKEADSVEEALIEAHADIAALGLVPDVKTYLDDEASKLAKSWLSKYRVQVKSLSDERQEAYRQIKEMSADPEDIDLAKPKSWMEATTIREQDGNETHLPTYDRHLLCGDNGEFPAEMNTWEIEVLKAEMARTGFQAWYRNPSRSSQDSLGIAYAVNSRVMIMRPDFIFFSNQFDGSIAADIVDPHGPQLADALPKLRGLAQYAEDHATVYRRVEAIAKIGEKLRALDLTREDVRRAVRATEDAKSLYDSEFAADY
;
A
#
# COMPACT_ATOMS: atom_id res chain seq x y z
N MET A 1 -11.32 -27.14 -12.88
CA MET A 1 -11.57 -25.88 -12.15
C MET A 1 -11.31 -26.14 -10.68
N ARG A 2 -10.69 -25.22 -9.93
CA ARG A 2 -10.22 -25.45 -8.55
C ARG A 2 -11.35 -25.76 -7.54
N TYR A 3 -12.56 -25.24 -7.77
CA TYR A 3 -13.73 -25.39 -6.89
C TYR A 3 -14.94 -26.04 -7.59
N ALA A 4 -14.69 -26.88 -8.61
CA ALA A 4 -15.76 -27.37 -9.47
C ALA A 4 -16.83 -28.16 -8.70
N ASP A 5 -16.41 -28.98 -7.75
CA ASP A 5 -17.29 -29.86 -6.97
C ASP A 5 -18.09 -29.04 -5.95
N GLU A 6 -17.44 -28.10 -5.26
CA GLU A 6 -18.07 -27.20 -4.30
C GLU A 6 -19.08 -26.27 -4.97
N ILE A 7 -18.75 -25.72 -6.15
CA ILE A 7 -19.67 -24.88 -6.92
C ILE A 7 -20.87 -25.72 -7.39
N THR A 8 -20.65 -26.96 -7.83
CA THR A 8 -21.73 -27.86 -8.24
C THR A 8 -22.67 -28.17 -7.07
N LEU A 9 -22.11 -28.42 -5.88
CA LEU A 9 -22.89 -28.66 -4.66
C LEU A 9 -23.63 -27.39 -4.21
N ALA A 10 -22.97 -26.24 -4.22
CA ALA A 10 -23.56 -24.95 -3.92
C ALA A 10 -24.69 -24.60 -4.88
N ARG A 11 -24.54 -24.89 -6.17
CA ARG A 11 -25.59 -24.67 -7.18
C ARG A 11 -26.83 -25.51 -6.91
N LYS A 12 -26.65 -26.79 -6.54
CA LYS A 12 -27.77 -27.63 -6.09
C LYS A 12 -28.46 -27.00 -4.88
N ALA A 13 -27.70 -26.52 -3.90
CA ALA A 13 -28.26 -25.86 -2.73
C ALA A 13 -29.02 -24.57 -3.09
N VAL A 14 -28.55 -23.76 -4.04
CA VAL A 14 -29.27 -22.56 -4.52
C VAL A 14 -30.61 -22.94 -5.17
N LEU A 15 -30.64 -24.04 -5.91
CA LEU A 15 -31.85 -24.52 -6.59
C LEU A 15 -32.81 -25.30 -5.69
N THR A 16 -32.49 -25.51 -4.42
CA THR A 16 -33.33 -26.28 -3.49
C THR A 16 -33.66 -25.47 -2.25
N VAL A 17 -34.94 -25.39 -1.88
CA VAL A 17 -35.39 -24.78 -0.62
C VAL A 17 -35.61 -25.87 0.42
N GLU A 18 -34.93 -25.74 1.57
CA GLU A 18 -35.22 -26.53 2.77
C GLU A 18 -36.33 -25.87 3.59
N GLY A 19 -37.46 -26.56 3.75
CA GLY A 19 -38.60 -26.09 4.53
C GLY A 19 -38.92 -27.03 5.69
N LYS A 20 -39.39 -26.46 6.82
CA LYS A 20 -39.97 -27.22 7.94
C LYS A 20 -41.47 -26.97 8.02
N THR A 21 -42.27 -28.02 7.80
CA THR A 21 -43.71 -27.98 8.06
C THR A 21 -43.98 -28.29 9.52
N LEU A 22 -44.57 -27.35 10.26
CA LEU A 22 -45.14 -27.59 11.59
C LEU A 22 -46.59 -28.07 11.46
N LYS A 23 -46.88 -29.27 11.92
CA LYS A 23 -48.26 -29.73 12.16
C LYS A 23 -48.53 -29.76 13.66
N ALA A 24 -49.45 -28.91 14.12
CA ALA A 24 -49.92 -28.89 15.49
C ALA A 24 -51.37 -29.39 15.56
N ASP A 25 -51.64 -30.39 16.40
CA ASP A 25 -53.00 -30.82 16.72
C ASP A 25 -53.58 -29.87 17.79
N LEU A 26 -54.77 -29.32 17.53
CA LEU A 26 -55.45 -28.38 18.41
C LEU A 26 -56.20 -29.07 19.56
N LYS A 27 -56.40 -30.39 19.50
CA LYS A 27 -57.11 -31.17 20.52
C LYS A 27 -56.21 -32.08 21.34
N GLY A 28 -55.18 -32.66 20.75
CA GLY A 28 -54.10 -33.36 21.43
C GLY A 28 -52.83 -32.52 21.37
N SER A 29 -52.11 -32.35 22.47
CA SER A 29 -50.93 -31.47 22.59
C SER A 29 -49.68 -31.90 21.78
N GLY A 30 -49.85 -32.62 20.67
CA GLY A 30 -48.78 -33.11 19.80
C GLY A 30 -48.38 -32.08 18.74
N MET A 31 -47.09 -31.74 18.69
CA MET A 31 -46.47 -31.04 17.57
C MET A 31 -45.54 -32.00 16.82
N SER A 32 -45.62 -31.99 15.49
CA SER A 32 -44.67 -32.70 14.61
C SER A 32 -44.06 -31.74 13.61
N PHE A 33 -42.76 -31.91 13.36
CA PHE A 33 -42.00 -31.15 12.38
C PHE A 33 -41.58 -32.12 11.27
N ASN A 34 -41.89 -31.79 10.02
CA ASN A 34 -41.41 -32.52 8.85
C ASN A 34 -40.55 -31.61 7.99
N ASP A 35 -39.39 -32.11 7.58
CA ASP A 35 -38.54 -31.43 6.60
C ASP A 35 -39.05 -31.75 5.18
N PHE A 36 -39.03 -30.77 4.28
CA PHE A 36 -39.30 -30.95 2.86
C PHE A 36 -38.32 -30.15 2.00
N TRP A 37 -38.16 -30.58 0.74
CA TRP A 37 -37.26 -29.99 -0.25
C TRP A 37 -38.06 -29.63 -1.50
N GLU A 38 -38.04 -28.36 -1.89
CA GLU A 38 -38.72 -27.85 -3.11
C GLU A 38 -37.73 -27.16 -4.05
N GLU A 39 -38.04 -27.07 -5.34
CA GLU A 39 -37.27 -26.26 -6.28
C GLU A 39 -37.35 -24.79 -5.89
N ALA A 40 -36.20 -24.11 -5.90
CA ALA A 40 -36.13 -22.69 -5.58
C ALA A 40 -36.86 -21.86 -6.63
N ASP A 41 -37.75 -20.99 -6.14
CA ASP A 41 -38.37 -20.00 -7.00
C ASP A 41 -37.37 -18.88 -7.37
N PHE A 42 -37.78 -18.05 -8.32
CA PHE A 42 -37.00 -16.89 -8.76
C PHE A 42 -36.61 -15.96 -7.60
N THR A 43 -37.48 -15.75 -6.62
CA THR A 43 -37.24 -14.83 -5.50
C THR A 43 -36.10 -15.32 -4.62
N VAL A 44 -36.04 -16.64 -4.37
CA VAL A 44 -34.97 -17.29 -3.60
C VAL A 44 -33.64 -17.21 -4.34
N ILE A 45 -33.63 -17.51 -5.63
CA ILE A 45 -32.42 -17.42 -6.47
C ILE A 45 -31.92 -15.97 -6.50
N GLU A 46 -32.82 -15.01 -6.66
CA GLU A 46 -32.50 -13.60 -6.75
C GLU A 46 -31.97 -13.02 -5.43
N ASP A 47 -32.48 -13.47 -4.28
CA ASP A 47 -31.89 -13.12 -2.98
C ASP A 47 -30.47 -13.68 -2.83
N ALA A 48 -30.26 -14.94 -3.20
CA ALA A 48 -28.94 -15.58 -3.15
C ALA A 48 -27.94 -14.88 -4.09
N TYR A 49 -28.38 -14.53 -5.30
CA TYR A 49 -27.60 -13.75 -6.27
C TYR A 49 -27.22 -12.37 -5.71
N ARG A 50 -28.16 -11.66 -5.07
CA ARG A 50 -27.88 -10.35 -4.46
C ARG A 50 -26.90 -10.46 -3.30
N ARG A 51 -26.98 -11.53 -2.50
CA ARG A 51 -26.00 -11.80 -1.45
C ARG A 51 -24.61 -12.06 -2.04
N ALA A 52 -24.50 -12.92 -3.05
CA ALA A 52 -23.25 -13.16 -3.77
C ALA A 52 -22.67 -11.88 -4.39
N SER A 53 -23.54 -11.06 -5.00
CA SER A 53 -23.16 -9.80 -5.63
C SER A 53 -22.54 -8.78 -4.66
N ARG A 54 -22.93 -8.80 -3.37
CA ARG A 54 -22.31 -7.96 -2.34
C ARG A 54 -20.91 -8.44 -1.95
N VAL A 55 -20.65 -9.74 -2.09
CA VAL A 55 -19.37 -10.37 -1.74
C VAL A 55 -18.35 -10.21 -2.88
N ILE A 56 -18.81 -10.37 -4.12
CA ILE A 56 -17.97 -10.29 -5.33
C ILE A 56 -17.86 -8.83 -5.81
N SER A 57 -18.96 -8.28 -6.32
CA SER A 57 -19.17 -6.87 -6.72
C SER A 57 -20.47 -6.84 -7.54
N PRO A 58 -21.38 -5.87 -7.32
CA PRO A 58 -22.63 -5.80 -8.08
C PRO A 58 -22.43 -5.64 -9.58
N ASP A 59 -21.44 -4.85 -10.00
CA ASP A 59 -21.22 -4.59 -11.44
C ASP A 59 -20.57 -5.80 -12.14
N LEU A 60 -19.61 -6.45 -11.49
CA LEU A 60 -18.99 -7.67 -12.01
C LEU A 60 -20.03 -8.81 -12.11
N SER A 61 -20.88 -8.95 -11.10
CA SER A 61 -21.92 -9.98 -11.07
C SER A 61 -22.93 -9.76 -12.20
N ARG A 62 -23.39 -8.52 -12.39
CA ARG A 62 -24.32 -8.17 -13.47
C ARG A 62 -23.72 -8.43 -14.86
N THR A 63 -22.54 -7.90 -15.12
CA THR A 63 -21.89 -8.04 -16.44
C THR A 63 -21.51 -9.48 -16.76
N TYR A 64 -21.11 -10.27 -15.75
CA TYR A 64 -20.87 -11.69 -15.93
C TYR A 64 -22.16 -12.51 -16.11
N ALA A 65 -23.26 -12.12 -15.44
CA ALA A 65 -24.56 -12.75 -15.65
C ALA A 65 -25.05 -12.55 -17.09
N GLU A 66 -24.97 -11.32 -17.60
CA GLU A 66 -25.28 -10.98 -19.00
C GLU A 66 -24.44 -11.83 -19.96
N HIS A 67 -23.12 -11.93 -19.72
CA HIS A 67 -22.21 -12.75 -20.51
C HIS A 67 -22.53 -14.26 -20.49
N LEU A 68 -22.96 -14.79 -19.34
CA LEU A 68 -23.36 -16.19 -19.21
C LEU A 68 -24.69 -16.45 -19.92
N ALA A 69 -25.66 -15.55 -19.76
CA ALA A 69 -26.97 -15.65 -20.39
C ALA A 69 -26.86 -15.63 -21.92
N ASP A 70 -26.02 -14.76 -22.49
CA ASP A 70 -25.75 -14.69 -23.94
C ASP A 70 -25.19 -16.00 -24.54
N LYS A 71 -24.61 -16.87 -23.70
CA LYS A 71 -24.00 -18.14 -24.11
C LYS A 71 -24.87 -19.36 -23.82
N LYS A 72 -25.98 -19.20 -23.10
CA LYS A 72 -26.88 -20.29 -22.75
C LYS A 72 -27.94 -20.47 -23.84
N GLU A 73 -28.23 -21.73 -24.17
CA GLU A 73 -29.42 -22.08 -24.92
C GLU A 73 -30.57 -22.22 -23.92
N ALA A 74 -31.48 -21.25 -23.91
CA ALA A 74 -32.68 -21.24 -23.07
C ALA A 74 -33.90 -20.81 -23.89
N ASP A 75 -35.10 -21.10 -23.39
CA ASP A 75 -36.34 -20.80 -24.13
C ASP A 75 -36.64 -19.29 -24.15
N SER A 76 -36.07 -18.53 -23.19
CA SER A 76 -36.11 -17.06 -23.16
C SER A 76 -34.85 -16.43 -22.56
N VAL A 77 -34.70 -15.12 -22.79
CA VAL A 77 -33.63 -14.32 -22.18
C VAL A 77 -33.79 -14.27 -20.66
N GLU A 78 -35.03 -14.16 -20.17
CA GLU A 78 -35.31 -14.19 -18.73
C GLU A 78 -34.85 -15.51 -18.09
N GLU A 79 -35.12 -16.65 -18.73
CA GLU A 79 -34.69 -17.96 -18.21
C GLU A 79 -33.16 -18.09 -18.19
N ALA A 80 -32.49 -17.68 -19.26
CA ALA A 80 -31.02 -17.67 -19.32
C ALA A 80 -30.40 -16.81 -18.21
N LEU A 81 -31.01 -15.65 -17.90
CA LEU A 81 -30.58 -14.78 -16.81
C LEU A 81 -30.81 -15.40 -15.43
N ILE A 82 -31.95 -16.07 -15.20
CA ILE A 82 -32.22 -16.76 -13.93
C ILE A 82 -31.19 -17.86 -13.69
N GLU A 83 -30.86 -18.63 -14.73
CA GLU A 83 -29.80 -19.64 -14.60
C GLU A 83 -28.43 -19.02 -14.33
N ALA A 84 -28.08 -17.92 -15.00
CA ALA A 84 -26.83 -17.21 -14.77
C ALA A 84 -26.77 -16.64 -13.33
N HIS A 85 -27.88 -16.14 -12.81
CA HIS A 85 -27.99 -15.70 -11.41
C HIS A 85 -27.79 -16.86 -10.46
N ALA A 86 -28.35 -18.04 -10.75
CA ALA A 86 -28.12 -19.25 -9.95
C ALA A 86 -26.65 -19.69 -9.97
N ASP A 87 -25.97 -19.59 -11.11
CA ASP A 87 -24.54 -19.87 -11.24
C ASP A 87 -23.69 -18.91 -10.38
N ILE A 88 -24.00 -17.60 -10.39
CA ILE A 88 -23.31 -16.60 -9.57
C ILE A 88 -23.65 -16.74 -8.08
N ALA A 89 -24.90 -17.05 -7.74
CA ALA A 89 -25.32 -17.34 -6.38
C ALA A 89 -24.51 -18.52 -5.81
N ALA A 90 -24.30 -19.57 -6.61
CA ALA A 90 -23.49 -20.72 -6.23
C ALA A 90 -22.03 -20.32 -5.94
N LEU A 91 -21.44 -19.45 -6.77
CA LEU A 91 -20.10 -18.91 -6.51
C LEU A 91 -20.01 -18.20 -5.15
N GLY A 92 -21.03 -17.40 -4.80
CA GLY A 92 -21.06 -16.67 -3.54
C GLY A 92 -21.25 -17.53 -2.29
N LEU A 93 -21.72 -18.77 -2.42
CA LEU A 93 -21.83 -19.72 -1.31
C LEU A 93 -20.53 -20.46 -1.00
N VAL A 94 -19.56 -20.44 -1.91
CA VAL A 94 -18.26 -21.10 -1.70
C VAL A 94 -17.32 -20.10 -1.01
N PRO A 95 -16.90 -20.34 0.27
CA PRO A 95 -16.20 -19.34 1.08
C PRO A 95 -14.92 -18.79 0.45
N ASP A 96 -14.16 -19.65 -0.23
CA ASP A 96 -12.83 -19.31 -0.76
C ASP A 96 -12.86 -18.67 -2.15
N VAL A 97 -14.02 -18.63 -2.84
CA VAL A 97 -14.11 -18.11 -4.21
C VAL A 97 -13.78 -16.63 -4.26
N LYS A 98 -14.21 -15.84 -3.26
CA LYS A 98 -13.88 -14.41 -3.20
C LYS A 98 -12.36 -14.20 -3.11
N THR A 99 -11.72 -14.84 -2.14
CA THR A 99 -10.27 -14.74 -1.93
C THR A 99 -9.51 -15.17 -3.18
N TYR A 100 -9.93 -16.27 -3.81
CA TYR A 100 -9.33 -16.73 -5.06
C TYR A 100 -9.50 -15.72 -6.21
N LEU A 101 -10.68 -15.11 -6.35
CA LEU A 101 -10.92 -14.09 -7.37
C LEU A 101 -10.05 -12.86 -7.15
N ASP A 102 -9.95 -12.38 -5.91
CA ASP A 102 -9.10 -11.24 -5.54
C ASP A 102 -7.61 -11.53 -5.79
N ASP A 103 -7.16 -12.75 -5.46
CA ASP A 103 -5.78 -13.20 -5.71
C ASP A 103 -5.46 -13.26 -7.21
N GLU A 104 -6.33 -13.84 -8.02
CA GLU A 104 -6.14 -13.93 -9.48
C GLU A 104 -6.22 -12.54 -10.14
N ALA A 105 -7.14 -11.69 -9.70
CA ALA A 105 -7.22 -10.30 -10.15
C ALA A 105 -5.94 -9.53 -9.81
N SER A 106 -5.42 -9.68 -8.59
CA SER A 106 -4.18 -9.04 -8.14
C SER A 106 -2.98 -9.54 -8.95
N LYS A 107 -2.86 -10.84 -9.21
CA LYS A 107 -1.80 -11.41 -10.06
C LYS A 107 -1.87 -10.85 -11.48
N LEU A 108 -3.07 -10.76 -12.06
CA LEU A 108 -3.26 -10.24 -13.40
C LEU A 108 -2.88 -8.76 -13.50
N ALA A 109 -3.36 -7.95 -12.55
CA ALA A 109 -3.04 -6.52 -12.46
C ALA A 109 -1.52 -6.30 -12.33
N LYS A 110 -0.86 -7.00 -11.40
CA LYS A 110 0.60 -6.95 -11.20
C LYS A 110 1.36 -7.33 -12.46
N SER A 111 0.95 -8.41 -13.14
CA SER A 111 1.55 -8.88 -14.39
C SER A 111 1.44 -7.83 -15.50
N TRP A 112 0.25 -7.23 -15.69
CA TRP A 112 0.04 -6.23 -16.73
C TRP A 112 0.75 -4.91 -16.44
N LEU A 113 0.70 -4.42 -15.19
CA LEU A 113 1.41 -3.20 -14.80
C LEU A 113 2.93 -3.34 -14.96
N SER A 114 3.48 -4.52 -14.66
CA SER A 114 4.88 -4.83 -14.90
C SER A 114 5.20 -4.90 -16.40
N LYS A 115 4.43 -5.68 -17.16
CA LYS A 115 4.64 -5.88 -18.61
C LYS A 115 4.56 -4.58 -19.40
N TYR A 116 3.62 -3.70 -19.06
CA TYR A 116 3.36 -2.46 -19.79
C TYR A 116 3.96 -1.21 -19.13
N ARG A 117 4.86 -1.36 -18.15
CA ARG A 117 5.43 -0.26 -17.37
C ARG A 117 5.98 0.88 -18.24
N VAL A 118 6.74 0.54 -19.30
CA VAL A 118 7.38 1.52 -20.18
C VAL A 118 6.35 2.29 -21.00
N GLN A 119 5.34 1.59 -21.53
CA GLN A 119 4.26 2.20 -22.30
C GLN A 119 3.44 3.14 -21.41
N VAL A 120 3.11 2.72 -20.18
CA VAL A 120 2.39 3.56 -19.21
C VAL A 120 3.16 4.84 -18.93
N LYS A 121 4.48 4.77 -18.70
CA LYS A 121 5.33 5.96 -18.48
C LYS A 121 5.38 6.95 -19.65
N SER A 122 5.05 6.50 -20.87
CA SER A 122 5.04 7.36 -22.07
C SER A 122 3.71 8.08 -22.30
N LEU A 123 2.67 7.79 -21.50
CA LEU A 123 1.35 8.41 -21.61
C LEU A 123 1.32 9.78 -20.92
N SER A 124 0.22 10.53 -21.14
CA SER A 124 -0.01 11.79 -20.42
C SER A 124 -0.13 11.59 -18.91
N ASP A 125 0.16 12.64 -18.13
CA ASP A 125 0.02 12.65 -16.66
C ASP A 125 -1.40 12.18 -16.23
N GLU A 126 -2.45 12.67 -16.91
CA GLU A 126 -3.85 12.26 -16.67
C GLU A 126 -4.07 10.76 -16.89
N ARG A 127 -3.45 10.17 -17.92
CA ARG A 127 -3.63 8.74 -18.20
C ARG A 127 -2.79 7.86 -17.28
N GLN A 128 -1.60 8.33 -16.87
CA GLN A 128 -0.80 7.66 -15.85
C GLN A 128 -1.53 7.60 -14.51
N GLU A 129 -2.27 8.65 -14.15
CA GLU A 129 -3.09 8.70 -12.94
C GLU A 129 -4.14 7.58 -12.89
N ALA A 130 -4.81 7.27 -14.01
CA ALA A 130 -5.76 6.15 -14.06
C ALA A 130 -5.11 4.79 -13.73
N TYR A 131 -3.87 4.55 -14.17
CA TYR A 131 -3.14 3.32 -13.81
C TYR A 131 -2.67 3.34 -12.36
N ARG A 132 -2.33 4.52 -11.82
CA ARG A 132 -2.01 4.69 -10.41
C ARG A 132 -3.19 4.34 -9.53
N GLN A 133 -4.39 4.84 -9.85
CA GLN A 133 -5.62 4.50 -9.11
C GLN A 133 -5.87 2.98 -9.10
N ILE A 134 -5.58 2.28 -10.20
CA ILE A 134 -5.67 0.82 -10.24
C ILE A 134 -4.68 0.17 -9.26
N LYS A 135 -3.47 0.70 -9.18
CA LYS A 135 -2.44 0.21 -8.24
C LYS A 135 -2.80 0.51 -6.79
N GLU A 136 -3.44 1.65 -6.53
CA GLU A 136 -3.94 2.05 -5.20
C GLU A 136 -5.11 1.19 -4.69
N MET A 137 -5.82 0.47 -5.58
CA MET A 137 -6.82 -0.52 -5.17
C MET A 137 -6.21 -1.80 -4.56
N SER A 138 -4.89 -1.95 -4.59
CA SER A 138 -4.21 -3.07 -3.94
C SER A 138 -4.44 -3.07 -2.43
N ALA A 139 -4.67 -4.25 -1.86
CA ALA A 139 -4.71 -4.43 -0.41
C ALA A 139 -3.31 -4.40 0.23
N ASP A 140 -2.29 -4.68 -0.57
CA ASP A 140 -0.89 -4.69 -0.15
C ASP A 140 -0.19 -3.39 -0.55
N PRO A 141 0.84 -2.95 0.19
CA PRO A 141 1.73 -1.87 -0.25
C PRO A 141 2.36 -2.18 -1.61
N GLU A 142 2.38 -1.18 -2.47
CA GLU A 142 2.88 -1.32 -3.83
C GLU A 142 3.88 -0.21 -4.17
N ASP A 143 4.94 -0.56 -4.91
CA ASP A 143 5.95 0.42 -5.33
C ASP A 143 5.41 1.39 -6.36
N ILE A 144 5.40 2.68 -6.07
CA ILE A 144 4.99 3.71 -7.04
C ILE A 144 6.21 4.56 -7.39
N ASP A 145 6.37 4.86 -8.69
CA ASP A 145 7.41 5.78 -9.13
C ASP A 145 7.14 7.18 -8.55
N LEU A 146 8.17 7.77 -7.93
CA LEU A 146 8.10 9.16 -7.49
C LEU A 146 7.95 10.10 -8.67
N ALA A 147 7.00 11.02 -8.56
CA ALA A 147 6.89 12.13 -9.47
C ALA A 147 8.06 13.09 -9.23
N LYS A 148 8.66 13.58 -10.32
CA LYS A 148 9.66 14.65 -10.21
C LYS A 148 8.99 15.88 -9.56
N PRO A 149 9.54 16.41 -8.44
CA PRO A 149 9.00 17.62 -7.85
C PRO A 149 9.12 18.80 -8.83
N LYS A 150 8.00 19.49 -9.09
CA LYS A 150 7.93 20.63 -10.03
C LYS A 150 7.79 21.98 -9.33
N SER A 151 7.11 22.00 -8.19
CA SER A 151 6.83 23.23 -7.43
C SER A 151 6.66 22.90 -5.95
N TRP A 152 7.13 23.77 -5.08
CA TRP A 152 6.93 23.66 -3.64
C TRP A 152 6.57 25.04 -3.08
N MET A 153 5.41 25.13 -2.43
CA MET A 153 5.02 26.31 -1.66
C MET A 153 5.56 26.15 -0.24
N GLU A 154 6.55 26.96 0.11
CA GLU A 154 7.23 26.89 1.41
C GLU A 154 7.15 28.25 2.09
N ALA A 155 7.06 28.25 3.43
CA ALA A 155 7.12 29.49 4.18
C ALA A 155 8.50 30.14 4.00
N THR A 156 8.55 31.47 3.90
CA THR A 156 9.80 32.25 3.85
C THR A 156 10.02 33.08 5.12
N THR A 157 8.98 33.22 5.93
CA THR A 157 8.99 33.95 7.19
C THR A 157 8.21 33.19 8.26
N ILE A 158 8.62 33.36 9.52
CA ILE A 158 7.85 33.00 10.71
C ILE A 158 7.25 34.28 11.27
N ARG A 159 5.97 34.23 11.65
CA ARG A 159 5.32 35.32 12.39
C ARG A 159 5.36 35.00 13.88
N GLU A 160 6.08 35.82 14.61
CA GLU A 160 6.25 35.71 16.06
C GLU A 160 5.00 36.17 16.82
N GLN A 161 4.90 35.82 18.10
CA GLN A 161 3.73 36.16 18.93
C GLN A 161 3.50 37.67 19.11
N ASP A 162 4.55 38.47 19.00
CA ASP A 162 4.51 39.94 19.05
C ASP A 162 4.05 40.58 17.72
N GLY A 163 3.81 39.76 16.70
CA GLY A 163 3.39 40.16 15.36
C GLY A 163 4.55 40.52 14.42
N ASN A 164 5.80 40.44 14.87
CA ASN A 164 6.97 40.62 14.00
C ASN A 164 7.15 39.42 13.06
N GLU A 165 7.71 39.68 11.88
CA GLU A 165 8.06 38.63 10.91
C GLU A 165 9.58 38.50 10.82
N THR A 166 10.06 37.28 10.97
CA THR A 166 11.49 36.93 10.84
C THR A 166 11.66 35.98 9.65
N HIS A 167 12.72 36.18 8.86
CA HIS A 167 13.00 35.30 7.74
C HIS A 167 13.48 33.93 8.23
N LEU A 168 12.99 32.89 7.56
CA LEU A 168 13.48 31.53 7.79
C LEU A 168 14.94 31.39 7.33
N PRO A 169 15.72 30.51 7.97
CA PRO A 169 17.02 30.11 7.45
C PRO A 169 16.88 29.57 6.02
N THR A 170 17.83 29.92 5.17
CA THR A 170 17.91 29.46 3.79
C THR A 170 19.14 28.57 3.59
N TYR A 171 19.01 27.63 2.66
CA TYR A 171 20.03 26.62 2.37
C TYR A 171 20.20 26.47 0.87
N ASP A 172 21.44 26.37 0.42
CA ASP A 172 21.79 26.21 -0.99
C ASP A 172 21.66 24.75 -1.44
N ARG A 173 21.69 24.53 -2.76
CA ARG A 173 21.77 23.21 -3.40
C ARG A 173 20.60 22.27 -3.09
N HIS A 174 19.45 22.80 -2.68
CA HIS A 174 18.21 22.03 -2.65
C HIS A 174 17.72 21.78 -4.09
N LEU A 175 17.07 20.63 -4.33
CA LEU A 175 16.57 20.24 -5.65
C LEU A 175 15.52 21.22 -6.21
N LEU A 176 14.83 21.92 -5.33
CA LEU A 176 13.95 23.03 -5.64
C LEU A 176 14.45 24.29 -4.93
N CYS A 177 14.72 25.35 -5.65
CA CYS A 177 15.19 26.60 -5.06
C CYS A 177 14.51 27.80 -5.71
N GLY A 178 14.55 28.93 -5.02
CA GLY A 178 14.17 30.21 -5.62
C GLY A 178 15.20 30.69 -6.64
N ASP A 179 14.94 31.86 -7.23
CA ASP A 179 15.82 32.48 -8.23
C ASP A 179 17.23 32.78 -7.68
N ASN A 180 17.37 32.92 -6.36
CA ASN A 180 18.66 33.11 -5.68
C ASN A 180 19.45 31.80 -5.46
N GLY A 181 18.90 30.64 -5.84
CA GLY A 181 19.54 29.34 -5.64
C GLY A 181 19.39 28.77 -4.23
N GLU A 182 18.55 29.36 -3.39
CA GLU A 182 18.34 28.95 -2.00
C GLU A 182 16.92 28.40 -1.76
N PHE A 183 16.80 27.57 -0.72
CA PHE A 183 15.55 27.01 -0.24
C PHE A 183 15.33 27.39 1.23
N PRO A 184 14.20 28.03 1.58
CA PRO A 184 13.87 28.36 2.95
C PRO A 184 13.42 27.09 3.69
N ALA A 185 13.97 26.83 4.88
CA ALA A 185 13.54 25.70 5.69
C ALA A 185 13.73 25.95 7.19
N GLU A 186 12.70 25.62 7.97
CA GLU A 186 12.87 25.40 9.40
C GLU A 186 13.30 23.95 9.62
N MET A 187 14.51 23.77 10.18
CA MET A 187 15.08 22.46 10.45
C MET A 187 15.55 22.39 11.90
N ASN A 188 15.42 21.22 12.51
CA ASN A 188 15.94 20.97 13.83
C ASN A 188 17.48 20.86 13.81
N THR A 189 18.10 20.87 14.99
CA THR A 189 19.57 20.86 15.10
C THR A 189 20.21 19.63 14.43
N TRP A 190 19.58 18.45 14.49
CA TRP A 190 20.13 17.22 13.90
C TRP A 190 20.04 17.25 12.37
N GLU A 191 18.91 17.70 11.83
CA GLU A 191 18.74 17.92 10.38
C GLU A 191 19.83 18.88 9.85
N ILE A 192 20.11 19.97 10.57
CA ILE A 192 21.15 20.93 10.20
C ILE A 192 22.55 20.30 10.26
N GLU A 193 22.87 19.54 11.31
CA GLU A 193 24.15 18.84 11.44
C GLU A 193 24.34 17.81 10.31
N VAL A 194 23.30 17.04 9.98
CA VAL A 194 23.30 16.04 8.90
C VAL A 194 23.48 16.69 7.53
N LEU A 195 22.69 17.73 7.23
CA LEU A 195 22.79 18.45 5.97
C LEU A 195 24.20 19.00 5.76
N LYS A 196 24.79 19.63 6.78
CA LYS A 196 26.17 20.15 6.72
C LYS A 196 27.19 19.05 6.46
N ALA A 197 27.06 17.91 7.12
CA ALA A 197 27.97 16.77 6.92
C ALA A 197 27.87 16.24 5.49
N GLU A 198 26.67 16.03 4.97
CA GLU A 198 26.43 15.54 3.61
C GLU A 198 26.91 16.52 2.53
N MET A 199 26.64 17.81 2.71
CA MET A 199 27.11 18.86 1.78
C MET A 199 28.64 18.93 1.68
N ALA A 200 29.35 18.57 2.75
CA ALA A 200 30.81 18.52 2.77
C ALA A 200 31.40 17.26 2.13
N ARG A 201 30.59 16.23 1.83
CA ARG A 201 31.07 14.99 1.21
C ARG A 201 31.49 15.23 -0.24
N THR A 202 32.56 14.55 -0.64
CA THR A 202 33.06 14.64 -2.03
C THR A 202 31.98 14.12 -2.99
N GLY A 203 31.75 14.85 -4.07
CA GLY A 203 30.79 14.49 -5.11
C GLY A 203 29.35 14.98 -4.84
N PHE A 204 29.04 15.53 -3.68
CA PHE A 204 27.72 16.11 -3.37
C PHE A 204 27.24 17.08 -4.47
N GLN A 205 26.00 16.88 -4.93
CA GLN A 205 25.37 17.70 -5.96
C GLN A 205 24.19 18.49 -5.42
N ALA A 206 23.23 17.81 -4.81
CA ALA A 206 22.01 18.41 -4.31
C ALA A 206 21.39 17.57 -3.19
N TRP A 207 20.41 18.16 -2.50
CA TRP A 207 19.59 17.46 -1.51
C TRP A 207 18.11 17.75 -1.75
N TYR A 208 17.26 16.83 -1.31
CA TYR A 208 15.81 16.98 -1.31
C TYR A 208 15.31 16.67 0.08
N ARG A 209 14.62 17.63 0.71
CA ARG A 209 13.84 17.37 1.91
C ARG A 209 12.60 16.62 1.46
N ASN A 210 12.38 15.43 1.95
CA ASN A 210 11.20 14.66 1.60
C ASN A 210 9.96 15.33 2.23
N PRO A 211 8.92 15.67 1.45
CA PRO A 211 7.72 16.28 2.01
C PRO A 211 7.03 15.33 2.99
N SER A 212 6.59 15.84 4.15
CA SER A 212 5.87 15.05 5.16
C SER A 212 4.41 14.74 4.79
N ARG A 213 3.92 15.30 3.67
CA ARG A 213 2.56 15.14 3.15
C ARG A 213 2.44 13.93 2.21
N SER A 214 1.23 13.39 2.07
CA SER A 214 0.93 12.36 1.07
C SER A 214 0.79 12.99 -0.32
N SER A 215 1.90 13.11 -1.02
CA SER A 215 1.98 13.57 -2.41
C SER A 215 2.88 12.67 -3.25
N GLN A 216 2.75 12.74 -4.57
CA GLN A 216 3.46 11.83 -5.49
C GLN A 216 4.98 12.07 -5.54
N ASP A 217 5.44 13.23 -5.09
CA ASP A 217 6.85 13.59 -4.93
C ASP A 217 7.40 13.25 -3.54
N SER A 218 6.58 12.67 -2.65
CA SER A 218 6.98 12.24 -1.30
C SER A 218 7.27 10.74 -1.28
N LEU A 219 8.49 10.39 -0.86
CA LEU A 219 8.88 9.00 -0.63
C LEU A 219 8.21 8.46 0.63
N GLY A 220 7.24 7.57 0.43
CA GLY A 220 6.61 6.80 1.49
C GLY A 220 7.17 5.38 1.56
N ILE A 221 7.55 4.95 2.76
CA ILE A 221 8.01 3.59 3.05
C ILE A 221 6.99 2.91 3.95
N ALA A 222 6.42 1.82 3.46
CA ALA A 222 5.47 1.03 4.24
C ALA A 222 6.19 0.28 5.37
N TYR A 223 5.56 0.26 6.55
CA TYR A 223 6.03 -0.52 7.69
C TYR A 223 4.84 -1.07 8.47
N ALA A 224 5.01 -2.22 9.14
CA ALA A 224 3.96 -2.85 9.91
C ALA A 224 4.07 -2.50 11.40
N VAL A 225 2.94 -2.15 12.02
CA VAL A 225 2.81 -1.99 13.47
C VAL A 225 1.43 -2.51 13.90
N ASN A 226 1.39 -3.43 14.87
CA ASN A 226 0.14 -4.02 15.39
C ASN A 226 -0.81 -4.52 14.29
N SER A 227 -0.27 -5.26 13.32
CA SER A 227 -1.01 -5.78 12.14
C SER A 227 -1.64 -4.70 11.24
N ARG A 228 -1.22 -3.43 11.38
CA ARG A 228 -1.57 -2.34 10.48
C ARG A 228 -0.36 -1.94 9.66
N VAL A 229 -0.59 -1.67 8.39
CA VAL A 229 0.39 -1.02 7.53
C VAL A 229 0.31 0.48 7.77
N MET A 230 1.46 1.08 8.03
CA MET A 230 1.66 2.52 8.18
C MET A 230 2.71 2.97 7.17
N ILE A 231 2.81 4.28 6.94
CA ILE A 231 3.81 4.87 6.05
C ILE A 231 4.72 5.77 6.87
N MET A 232 6.03 5.55 6.78
CA MET A 232 7.04 6.50 7.22
C MET A 232 7.61 7.24 6.01
N ARG A 233 8.22 8.39 6.27
CA ARG A 233 8.85 9.21 5.24
C ARG A 233 10.24 9.55 5.77
N PRO A 234 11.33 9.09 5.12
CA PRO A 234 12.67 9.48 5.54
C PRO A 234 12.86 10.97 5.26
N ASP A 235 13.62 11.69 6.08
CA ASP A 235 13.69 13.15 5.96
C ASP A 235 14.46 13.64 4.72
N PHE A 236 15.55 12.99 4.33
CA PHE A 236 16.40 13.45 3.23
C PHE A 236 16.70 12.41 2.17
N ILE A 237 16.79 12.92 0.93
CA ILE A 237 17.41 12.25 -0.20
C ILE A 237 18.57 13.11 -0.70
N PHE A 238 19.79 12.58 -0.67
CA PHE A 238 21.00 13.26 -1.13
C PHE A 238 21.45 12.72 -2.48
N PHE A 239 21.91 13.61 -3.35
CA PHE A 239 22.38 13.27 -4.70
C PHE A 239 23.87 13.54 -4.84
N SER A 240 24.61 12.57 -5.36
CA SER A 240 26.07 12.62 -5.43
C SER A 240 26.58 12.04 -6.75
N ASN A 241 27.60 12.68 -7.34
CA ASN A 241 28.30 12.14 -8.50
C ASN A 241 29.11 10.91 -8.11
N GLN A 242 29.01 9.89 -8.93
CA GLN A 242 29.84 8.69 -8.87
C GLN A 242 31.07 8.85 -9.78
N PHE A 243 32.07 7.98 -9.60
CA PHE A 243 33.29 8.02 -10.40
C PHE A 243 33.07 7.79 -11.90
N ASP A 244 32.00 7.08 -12.27
CA ASP A 244 31.60 6.85 -13.66
C ASP A 244 30.78 7.99 -14.27
N GLY A 245 30.54 9.07 -13.50
CA GLY A 245 29.74 10.22 -13.92
C GLY A 245 28.24 10.05 -13.74
N SER A 246 27.76 8.90 -13.24
CA SER A 246 26.36 8.71 -12.87
C SER A 246 26.01 9.44 -11.56
N ILE A 247 24.71 9.67 -11.33
CA ILE A 247 24.20 10.22 -10.07
C ILE A 247 23.69 9.08 -9.20
N ALA A 248 24.20 9.01 -7.97
CA ALA A 248 23.64 8.17 -6.92
C ALA A 248 22.67 8.96 -6.03
N ALA A 249 21.68 8.25 -5.50
CA ALA A 249 20.80 8.74 -4.44
C ALA A 249 21.12 8.01 -3.12
N ASP A 250 21.19 8.77 -2.03
CA ASP A 250 21.33 8.26 -0.66
C ASP A 250 20.10 8.68 0.15
N ILE A 251 19.49 7.74 0.88
CA ILE A 251 18.46 8.04 1.89
C ILE A 251 19.16 8.24 3.23
N VAL A 252 18.87 9.36 3.90
CA VAL A 252 19.40 9.66 5.22
C VAL A 252 18.29 10.17 6.11
N ASP A 253 18.03 9.45 7.20
CA ASP A 253 16.91 9.71 8.10
C ASP A 253 17.38 9.97 9.55
N PRO A 254 17.58 11.25 9.95
CA PRO A 254 17.80 11.61 11.34
C PRO A 254 16.53 11.46 12.18
N HIS A 255 16.42 10.34 12.89
CA HIS A 255 15.25 10.06 13.72
C HIS A 255 15.62 9.84 15.19
N GLY A 256 14.77 10.35 16.09
CA GLY A 256 14.93 10.17 17.53
C GLY A 256 14.70 8.71 17.94
N PRO A 257 15.70 7.97 18.44
CA PRO A 257 15.53 6.56 18.84
C PRO A 257 14.61 6.38 20.04
N GLN A 258 14.36 7.46 20.79
CA GLN A 258 13.48 7.50 21.97
C GLN A 258 11.97 7.54 21.65
N LEU A 259 11.59 7.68 20.37
CA LEU A 259 10.19 7.74 19.99
C LEU A 259 9.57 6.34 20.01
N ALA A 260 8.32 6.24 20.46
CA ALA A 260 7.63 4.95 20.64
C ALA A 260 7.48 4.15 19.32
N ASP A 261 7.53 4.84 18.18
CA ASP A 261 7.45 4.27 16.83
C ASP A 261 8.82 4.13 16.14
N ALA A 262 9.93 4.44 16.83
CA ALA A 262 11.27 4.42 16.24
C ALA A 262 11.68 3.02 15.74
N LEU A 263 11.45 1.97 16.53
CA LEU A 263 11.83 0.61 16.14
C LEU A 263 11.00 0.05 14.98
N PRO A 264 9.65 0.15 14.97
CA PRO A 264 8.84 -0.23 13.81
C PRO A 264 9.25 0.49 12.52
N LYS A 265 9.52 1.80 12.59
CA LYS A 265 10.02 2.58 11.45
C LYS A 265 11.39 2.11 10.97
N LEU A 266 12.33 1.93 11.90
CA LEU A 266 13.68 1.45 11.58
C LEU A 266 13.64 0.07 10.91
N ARG A 267 12.77 -0.84 11.36
CA ARG A 267 12.55 -2.13 10.70
C ARG A 267 11.95 -1.99 9.31
N GLY A 268 11.00 -1.06 9.13
CA GLY A 268 10.44 -0.73 7.82
C GLY A 268 11.50 -0.21 6.84
N LEU A 269 12.30 0.77 7.27
CA LEU A 269 13.39 1.33 6.49
C LEU A 269 14.47 0.27 6.17
N ALA A 270 14.78 -0.62 7.11
CA ALA A 270 15.70 -1.73 6.89
C ALA A 270 15.16 -2.73 5.85
N GLN A 271 13.87 -3.07 5.91
CA GLN A 271 13.24 -3.93 4.92
C GLN A 271 13.24 -3.27 3.53
N TYR A 272 12.88 -1.98 3.47
CA TYR A 272 12.93 -1.19 2.25
C TYR A 272 14.34 -1.15 1.63
N ALA A 273 15.37 -0.94 2.44
CA ALA A 273 16.76 -0.97 1.97
C ALA A 273 17.15 -2.34 1.36
N GLU A 274 16.61 -3.44 1.89
CA GLU A 274 16.83 -4.78 1.34
C GLU A 274 16.10 -4.99 0.01
N ASP A 275 14.82 -4.62 -0.04
CA ASP A 275 13.97 -4.82 -1.22
C ASP A 275 14.40 -3.93 -2.40
N HIS A 276 15.07 -2.80 -2.12
CA HIS A 276 15.56 -1.84 -3.10
C HIS A 276 17.09 -1.66 -3.11
N ALA A 277 17.84 -2.72 -2.77
CA ALA A 277 19.30 -2.66 -2.61
C ALA A 277 20.09 -2.14 -3.83
N THR A 278 19.49 -2.12 -5.03
CA THR A 278 20.11 -1.61 -6.26
C THR A 278 19.73 -0.17 -6.61
N VAL A 279 18.80 0.45 -5.88
CA VAL A 279 18.26 1.80 -6.19
C VAL A 279 19.09 2.89 -5.52
N TYR A 280 19.48 2.66 -4.27
CA TYR A 280 20.19 3.62 -3.44
C TYR A 280 21.62 3.18 -3.21
N ARG A 281 22.56 4.13 -3.17
CA ARG A 281 23.94 3.84 -2.81
C ARG A 281 24.08 3.66 -1.29
N ARG A 282 23.38 4.48 -0.51
CA ARG A 282 23.29 4.39 0.96
C ARG A 282 21.86 4.55 1.43
N VAL A 283 21.53 3.85 2.51
CA VAL A 283 20.31 4.05 3.30
C VAL A 283 20.73 4.05 4.75
N GLU A 284 20.74 5.22 5.38
CA GLU A 284 21.29 5.42 6.72
C GLU A 284 20.22 5.96 7.67
N ALA A 285 20.04 5.30 8.81
CA ALA A 285 19.27 5.83 9.93
C ALA A 285 20.24 6.48 10.92
N ILE A 286 19.98 7.73 11.32
CA ILE A 286 20.88 8.51 12.17
C ILE A 286 20.17 8.83 13.49
N ALA A 287 20.87 8.63 14.59
CA ALA A 287 20.46 9.07 15.92
C ALA A 287 21.59 9.82 16.63
N LYS A 288 21.24 10.79 17.47
CA LYS A 288 22.20 11.39 18.40
C LYS A 288 22.29 10.58 19.68
N ILE A 289 23.47 10.07 19.98
CA ILE A 289 23.80 9.34 21.20
C ILE A 289 24.83 10.15 21.98
N GLY A 290 24.40 10.71 23.11
CA GLY A 290 25.18 11.72 23.82
C GLY A 290 25.39 12.95 22.93
N GLU A 291 26.65 13.30 22.67
CA GLU A 291 27.02 14.45 21.83
C GLU A 291 27.31 14.07 20.37
N LYS A 292 27.26 12.79 20.02
CA LYS A 292 27.65 12.29 18.69
C LYS A 292 26.45 11.85 17.88
N LEU A 293 26.45 12.17 16.59
CA LEU A 293 25.61 11.50 15.61
C LEU A 293 26.18 10.13 15.29
N ARG A 294 25.32 9.13 15.31
CA ARG A 294 25.64 7.72 15.06
C ARG A 294 24.75 7.23 13.93
N ALA A 295 25.33 6.53 12.97
CA ALA A 295 24.63 6.04 11.79
C ALA A 295 24.59 4.51 11.74
N LEU A 296 23.41 3.96 11.43
CA LEU A 296 23.22 2.57 11.05
C LEU A 296 23.11 2.52 9.53
N ASP A 297 24.08 1.87 8.87
CA ASP A 297 24.05 1.63 7.43
C ASP A 297 23.18 0.39 7.13
N LEU A 298 21.97 0.65 6.63
CA LEU A 298 20.96 -0.36 6.35
C LEU A 298 21.19 -1.09 5.03
N THR A 299 22.19 -0.68 4.24
CA THR A 299 22.65 -1.47 3.09
C THR A 299 23.39 -2.75 3.52
N ARG A 300 23.92 -2.77 4.75
CA ARG A 300 24.60 -3.94 5.31
C ARG A 300 23.63 -4.96 5.89
N GLU A 301 23.80 -6.22 5.50
CA GLU A 301 22.94 -7.33 5.93
C GLU A 301 23.02 -7.60 7.45
N ASP A 302 24.22 -7.48 8.04
CA ASP A 302 24.43 -7.71 9.48
C ASP A 302 23.69 -6.67 10.34
N VAL A 303 23.71 -5.40 9.93
CA VAL A 303 22.95 -4.32 10.56
C VAL A 303 21.44 -4.59 10.45
N ARG A 304 20.92 -4.94 9.26
CA ARG A 304 19.49 -5.27 9.09
C ARG A 304 19.05 -6.44 9.97
N ARG A 305 19.90 -7.46 10.10
CA ARG A 305 19.63 -8.61 10.98
C ARG A 305 19.54 -8.18 12.44
N ALA A 306 20.44 -7.30 12.90
CA ALA A 306 20.39 -6.73 14.24
C ALA A 306 19.13 -5.89 14.47
N VAL A 307 18.72 -5.08 13.49
CA VAL A 307 17.47 -4.29 13.52
C VAL A 307 16.23 -5.16 13.68
N ARG A 308 16.18 -6.31 13.00
CA ARG A 308 15.07 -7.26 13.13
C ARG A 308 15.03 -7.93 14.52
N ALA A 309 16.20 -8.22 15.08
CA ALA A 309 16.32 -8.99 16.32
C ALA A 309 16.19 -8.14 17.60
N THR A 310 16.53 -6.85 17.56
CA THR A 310 16.51 -6.01 18.77
C THR A 310 15.09 -5.71 19.24
N GLU A 311 14.92 -5.51 20.55
CA GLU A 311 13.70 -4.96 21.16
C GLU A 311 13.83 -3.46 21.48
N ASP A 312 15.05 -2.92 21.41
CA ASP A 312 15.36 -1.53 21.69
C ASP A 312 16.23 -0.94 20.56
N ALA A 313 15.69 0.06 19.86
CA ALA A 313 16.41 0.74 18.79
C ALA A 313 17.67 1.46 19.30
N LYS A 314 17.64 2.01 20.52
CA LYS A 314 18.77 2.77 21.07
C LYS A 314 20.02 1.90 21.20
N SER A 315 19.87 0.68 21.70
CA SER A 315 20.97 -0.28 21.87
C SER A 315 21.80 -0.52 20.59
N LEU A 316 21.19 -0.41 19.40
CA LEU A 316 21.89 -0.57 18.13
C LEU A 316 22.89 0.57 17.89
N TYR A 317 22.51 1.80 18.22
CA TYR A 317 23.36 2.97 18.03
C TYR A 317 24.54 3.03 19.01
N ASP A 318 24.37 2.41 20.19
CA ASP A 318 25.41 2.18 21.20
C ASP A 318 26.33 0.99 20.87
N SER A 319 26.03 0.21 19.83
CA SER A 319 26.74 -1.03 19.48
C SER A 319 27.76 -0.86 18.33
N GLU A 320 28.44 -1.96 18.00
CA GLU A 320 29.34 -2.08 16.84
C GLU A 320 28.62 -1.98 15.48
N PHE A 321 27.29 -2.09 15.46
CA PHE A 321 26.51 -1.93 14.22
C PHE A 321 26.43 -0.47 13.76
N ALA A 322 26.71 0.50 14.64
CA ALA A 322 26.72 1.91 14.31
C ALA A 322 28.14 2.47 14.18
N ALA A 323 28.29 3.48 13.33
CA ALA A 323 29.52 4.28 13.18
C ALA A 323 29.26 5.73 13.59
N ASP A 324 30.33 6.45 13.95
CA ASP A 324 30.27 7.92 14.08
C ASP A 324 29.99 8.49 12.69
N TYR A 325 29.01 9.40 12.62
CA TYR A 325 28.51 9.95 11.35
C TYR A 325 29.35 11.10 10.79
#